data_AF-A0A0R0M3K8-F1
#
_entry.id   AF-A0A0R0M3K8-F1
#
_cell.length_a   1.000
_cell.length_b   1.000
_cell.length_c   1.000
_cell.angle_alpha   90.00
_cell.angle_beta   90.00
_cell.angle_gamma   90.00
#
_symmetry.space_group_name_H-M   'P 1'
#
loop_
_entity.id
_entity.type
_entity.pdbx_description
1 polymer ?
#
loop_
_entity_poly.entity_id
_entity_poly.type
_entity_poly.pdbx_seq_one_letter_code
_entity_poly.pdbx_strand_id
1 'polypeptide(L)' 'MPGQYSARQLKKNRHCRLYAIRSYRRKKRGTAYHEAPIGKAPFATGVVLDKT' A
#
# COMPACT_ATOMS: atom_id res chain seq x y z
N MET A 1 0.33 -27.56 -5.02
CA MET A 1 0.93 -28.00 -3.73
C MET A 1 -0.19 -28.46 -2.81
N PRO A 2 -0.84 -29.60 -3.07
CA PRO A 2 -1.83 -30.18 -2.15
C PRO A 2 -1.08 -31.11 -1.18
N GLY A 3 -1.00 -30.70 0.09
CA GLY A 3 -0.46 -31.52 1.16
C GLY A 3 -0.90 -30.95 2.51
N GLN A 4 -1.31 -31.82 3.44
CA GLN A 4 -1.86 -31.44 4.75
C GLN A 4 -0.97 -30.45 5.53
N TYR A 5 0.35 -30.47 5.32
CA TYR A 5 1.32 -29.62 6.03
C TYR A 5 1.85 -28.43 5.21
N SER A 6 1.19 -28.05 4.11
CA SER A 6 1.65 -26.98 3.22
C SER A 6 1.15 -25.57 3.58
N ALA A 7 0.39 -25.43 4.68
CA ALA A 7 -0.29 -24.17 5.05
C ALA A 7 0.65 -22.96 5.12
N ARG A 8 1.85 -23.11 5.71
CA ARG A 8 2.86 -22.04 5.80
C ARG A 8 3.31 -21.58 4.41
N GLN A 9 3.53 -22.53 3.50
CA GLN A 9 3.96 -22.25 2.13
C GLN A 9 2.84 -21.61 1.31
N LEU A 10 1.61 -22.10 1.45
CA LEU A 10 0.42 -21.50 0.83
C LEU A 10 0.23 -20.04 1.26
N LYS A 11 0.38 -19.75 2.56
CA LYS A 11 0.33 -18.39 3.11
C LYS A 11 1.44 -17.50 2.52
N LYS A 12 2.69 -17.98 2.48
CA LYS A 12 3.82 -17.25 1.90
C LYS A 12 3.58 -16.94 0.42
N ASN A 13 3.17 -17.94 -0.36
CA ASN A 13 2.91 -17.78 -1.79
C ASN A 13 1.77 -16.80 -2.05
N ARG A 14 0.68 -16.88 -1.28
CA ARG A 14 -0.43 -15.91 -1.37
C ARG A 14 0.03 -14.50 -1.06
N HIS A 15 0.83 -14.32 -0.01
CA HIS A 15 1.39 -13.02 0.36
C HIS A 15 2.27 -12.44 -0.76
N CYS A 16 3.21 -13.22 -1.31
CA CYS A 16 4.03 -12.78 -2.44
C CYS A 16 3.19 -12.36 -3.66
N ARG A 17 2.14 -13.14 -3.99
CA ARG A 17 1.21 -12.77 -5.08
C ARG A 17 0.45 -11.48 -4.79
N LEU A 18 0.02 -11.24 -3.54
CA LEU A 18 -0.64 -9.99 -3.16
C LEU A 18 0.29 -8.78 -3.32
N TYR A 19 1.60 -8.92 -3.08
CA TYR A 19 2.55 -7.82 -3.26
C TYR A 19 2.77 -7.41 -4.73
N ALA A 20 2.43 -8.27 -5.69
CA ALA A 20 2.40 -7.88 -7.11
C ALA A 20 1.25 -6.91 -7.42
N ILE A 21 0.18 -6.95 -6.62
CA ILE A 21 -0.97 -6.05 -6.78
C ILE A 21 -0.59 -4.64 -6.30
N ARG A 22 -0.65 -3.66 -7.21
CA ARG A 22 -0.22 -2.27 -6.96
C ARG A 22 -0.90 -1.65 -5.74
N SER A 23 -2.22 -1.80 -5.61
CA SER A 23 -3.00 -1.23 -4.49
C SER A 23 -2.59 -1.82 -3.15
N TYR A 24 -2.44 -3.15 -3.06
CA TYR A 24 -1.99 -3.84 -1.85
C TYR A 24 -0.58 -3.40 -1.45
N ARG A 25 0.34 -3.34 -2.42
CA ARG A 25 1.72 -2.89 -2.19
C ARG A 25 1.79 -1.44 -1.68
N ARG A 26 1.05 -0.51 -2.31
CA ARG A 26 0.98 0.89 -1.86
C ARG A 26 0.42 1.02 -0.45
N LYS A 27 -0.65 0.26 -0.14
CA LYS A 27 -1.23 0.19 1.21
C LYS A 27 -0.22 -0.35 2.23
N LYS A 28 0.52 -1.41 1.91
CA LYS A 28 1.52 -2.02 2.80
C LYS A 28 2.76 -1.16 3.01
N ARG A 29 3.22 -0.44 1.99
CA ARG A 29 4.33 0.51 2.08
C ARG A 29 3.95 1.82 2.78
N GLY A 30 2.66 2.07 3.01
CA GLY A 30 2.22 3.33 3.60
C GLY A 30 2.50 4.54 2.71
N THR A 31 2.53 4.37 1.37
CA THR A 31 2.92 5.45 0.44
C THR A 31 2.03 6.69 0.59
N ALA A 32 0.77 6.50 0.98
CA ALA A 32 -0.13 7.61 1.27
C ALA A 32 0.42 8.53 2.37
N TYR A 33 1.13 8.01 3.37
CA TYR A 33 1.66 8.80 4.49
C TYR A 33 3.03 9.43 4.21
N HIS A 34 3.80 8.88 3.26
CA HIS A 34 5.18 9.31 3.02
C HIS A 34 5.38 10.10 1.72
N GLU A 35 4.56 9.84 0.69
CA GLU A 35 4.76 10.42 -0.65
C GLU A 35 3.68 11.44 -1.02
N ALA A 36 2.47 11.31 -0.46
CA ALA A 36 1.36 12.17 -0.84
C ALA A 36 1.28 13.39 0.11
N PRO A 37 1.26 14.64 -0.41
CA PRO A 37 1.20 15.84 0.42
C PRO A 37 -0.09 15.93 1.27
N ILE A 38 -1.19 15.33 0.79
CA ILE A 38 -2.49 15.27 1.50
C ILE A 38 -2.56 14.07 2.47
N GLY A 39 -1.71 13.06 2.32
CA GLY A 39 -1.78 11.88 3.18
C GLY A 39 -2.93 10.91 2.80
N LYS A 40 -3.66 10.48 3.83
CA LYS A 40 -4.97 9.80 3.70
C LYS A 40 -6.17 10.74 3.92
N ALA A 41 -5.92 12.01 4.22
CA ALA A 41 -6.99 12.95 4.51
C ALA A 41 -7.81 13.24 3.25
N PRO A 42 -9.11 13.55 3.38
CA PRO A 42 -9.92 13.94 2.23
C PRO A 42 -9.55 15.33 1.70
N PHE A 43 -9.06 16.22 2.56
CA PHE A 43 -8.68 17.60 2.22
C PHE A 43 -7.42 18.02 2.99
N ALA A 44 -6.67 18.97 2.43
CA ALA A 44 -5.55 19.63 3.12
C ALA A 44 -5.70 21.15 2.97
N THR A 45 -5.43 21.88 4.04
CA THR A 45 -5.34 23.34 4.03
C THR A 45 -3.91 23.74 3.63
N GLY A 46 -3.78 24.80 2.84
CA GLY A 46 -2.49 25.31 2.36
C GLY A 46 -2.52 26.82 2.22
N VAL A 47 -1.33 27.43 2.18
CA VAL A 47 -1.14 28.86 1.93
C VAL A 47 -0.66 29.04 0.49
N VAL A 48 -1.27 29.96 -0.25
CA VAL A 48 -0.87 30.28 -1.64
C VAL A 48 0.44 31.06 -1.61
N LEU A 49 1.47 30.56 -2.30
CA LEU A 49 2.81 31.18 -2.29
C LEU A 49 2.92 32.36 -3.26
N ASP A 50 2.32 32.25 -4.44
CA ASP A 50 2.33 33.34 -5.43
C ASP A 50 0.98 33.42 -6.16
N LYS A 51 0.59 34.64 -6.53
CA LYS A 51 -0.68 34.96 -7.23
C LYS A 51 -0.46 35.88 -8.44
N THR A 52 0.78 35.95 -8.94
CA THR A 52 1.13 36.75 -10.12
C THR A 52 0.28 36.42 -11.34
#